data_AF-A0A2H9SIT3-F1
#
_entry.id   AF-A0A2H9SIT3-F1
#
_cell.length_a   1.000
_cell.length_b   1.000
_cell.length_c   1.000
_cell.angle_alpha   90.00
_cell.angle_beta   90.00
_cell.angle_gamma   90.00
#
_symmetry.space_group_name_H-M   'P 1'
#
loop_
_entity.id
_entity.type
_entity.pdbx_description
1 polymer ?
#
loop_
_entity_poly.entity_id
_entity_poly.type
_entity_poly.pdbx_seq_one_letter_code
_entity_poly.pdbx_strand_id
1 'polypeptide(L)'
;MSPEQLEQLLKQNEDIHSASVESDGKHYHVTIVSDAFIDQSKVKRQLWVYALLNEAIVSGQLHAIHLNTWTISEWHNILEENQLG
;
A
#
# COMPACT_ATOMS: atom_id res chain seq x y z
N MET A 1 -5.19 -15.37 -2.48
CA MET A 1 -5.55 -14.21 -3.33
C MET A 1 -4.36 -13.81 -4.17
N SER A 2 -4.58 -13.46 -5.44
CA SER A 2 -3.53 -12.89 -6.30
C SER A 2 -3.29 -11.41 -5.94
N PRO A 3 -2.07 -10.87 -6.15
CA PRO A 3 -1.76 -9.46 -5.93
C PRO A 3 -2.74 -8.52 -6.67
N GLU A 4 -3.11 -8.89 -7.90
CA GLU A 4 -4.07 -8.16 -8.72
C GLU A 4 -5.44 -7.98 -8.05
N GLN A 5 -5.92 -9.01 -7.34
CA GLN A 5 -7.19 -8.94 -6.62
C GLN A 5 -7.12 -7.99 -5.42
N LEU A 6 -5.98 -7.98 -4.72
CA LEU A 6 -5.72 -7.04 -3.64
C LEU A 6 -5.71 -5.60 -4.16
N GLU A 7 -5.01 -5.35 -5.27
CA GLU A 7 -4.98 -4.01 -5.88
C GLU A 7 -6.38 -3.54 -6.26
N GLN A 8 -7.21 -4.41 -6.84
CA GLN A 8 -8.58 -4.06 -7.17
C GLN A 8 -9.41 -3.74 -5.92
N LEU A 9 -9.28 -4.53 -4.84
CA LEU A 9 -9.97 -4.27 -3.57
C LEU A 9 -9.55 -2.91 -2.98
N LEU A 10 -8.25 -2.61 -3.00
CA LEU A 10 -7.74 -1.33 -2.52
C LEU A 10 -8.26 -0.18 -3.39
N LYS A 11 -8.24 -0.32 -4.72
CA LYS A 11 -8.80 0.67 -5.66
C LYS A 11 -10.31 0.86 -5.55
N GLN A 12 -11.04 -0.03 -4.86
CA GLN A 12 -12.46 0.20 -4.55
C GLN A 12 -12.66 1.23 -3.43
N ASN A 13 -11.63 1.55 -2.66
CA ASN A 13 -11.70 2.59 -1.65
C ASN A 13 -11.50 3.94 -2.32
N GLU A 14 -12.51 4.81 -2.21
CA GLU A 14 -12.50 6.17 -2.76
C GLU A 14 -11.44 7.08 -2.12
N ASP A 15 -11.01 6.76 -0.90
CA ASP A 15 -9.87 7.42 -0.25
C ASP A 15 -8.51 7.05 -0.85
N ILE A 16 -8.40 5.92 -1.57
CA ILE A 16 -7.13 5.44 -2.12
C ILE A 16 -6.92 6.02 -3.52
N HIS A 17 -5.89 6.86 -3.65
CA HIS A 17 -5.52 7.44 -4.93
C HIS A 17 -4.83 6.42 -5.84
N SER A 18 -3.89 5.66 -5.30
CA SER A 18 -3.20 4.59 -6.02
C SER A 18 -2.83 3.46 -5.08
N ALA A 19 -2.93 2.23 -5.56
CA ALA A 19 -2.49 1.04 -4.85
C ALA A 19 -1.79 0.09 -5.83
N SER A 20 -0.65 -0.44 -5.40
CA SER A 20 0.14 -1.42 -6.12
C SER A 20 0.58 -2.52 -5.16
N VAL A 21 0.44 -3.77 -5.60
CA VAL A 21 0.80 -4.94 -4.82
C VAL A 21 1.77 -5.77 -5.64
N GLU A 22 2.98 -5.93 -5.12
CA GLU A 22 4.04 -6.70 -5.74
C GLU A 22 4.38 -7.89 -4.84
N SER A 23 4.70 -9.03 -5.43
CA SER A 23 5.11 -10.22 -4.68
C SER A 23 6.39 -10.80 -5.28
N ASP A 24 7.44 -10.87 -4.47
CA ASP A 24 8.75 -11.45 -4.83
C ASP A 24 8.80 -12.97 -4.52
N GLY A 25 7.65 -13.65 -4.57
CA GLY A 25 7.52 -15.09 -4.27
C GLY A 25 7.59 -15.48 -2.78
N LYS A 26 8.26 -14.69 -1.93
CA LYS A 26 8.25 -14.86 -0.44
C LYS A 26 7.75 -13.65 0.32
N HIS A 27 8.01 -12.46 -0.20
CA HIS A 27 7.65 -11.19 0.43
C HIS A 27 6.64 -10.46 -0.42
N TYR A 28 5.67 -9.85 0.25
CA TYR A 28 4.67 -9.02 -0.39
C TYR A 28 4.97 -7.57 -0.09
N HIS A 29 5.03 -6.76 -1.14
CA HIS A 29 5.28 -5.33 -1.08
C HIS A 29 3.99 -4.64 -1.51
N VAL A 30 3.32 -4.01 -0.55
CA VAL A 30 2.10 -3.25 -0.82
C VAL A 30 2.44 -1.78 -0.70
N THR A 31 2.24 -1.06 -1.79
CA THR A 31 2.43 0.39 -1.85
C THR A 31 1.06 1.05 -2.01
N ILE A 32 0.70 1.93 -1.07
CA ILE A 32 -0.56 2.66 -1.08
C ILE A 32 -0.27 4.16 -1.04
N VAL A 33 -0.89 4.87 -1.96
CA VAL A 33 -0.86 6.32 -2.09
C VAL A 33 -2.25 6.87 -1.79
N SER A 34 -2.36 7.71 -0.77
CA SER A 34 -3.62 8.32 -0.36
C SER A 34 -3.39 9.62 0.41
N ASP A 35 -4.27 10.60 0.20
CA ASP A 35 -4.31 11.83 1.00
C ASP A 35 -4.84 11.60 2.42
N ALA A 36 -5.51 10.47 2.68
CA ALA A 36 -5.95 10.10 4.04
C ALA A 36 -4.77 9.93 5.02
N PHE A 37 -3.55 9.81 4.49
CA PHE A 37 -2.32 9.73 5.28
C PHE A 37 -1.74 11.10 5.65
N ILE A 38 -2.25 12.19 5.07
CA ILE A 38 -1.89 13.55 5.46
C ILE A 38 -2.22 13.73 6.95
N ASP A 39 -1.28 14.29 7.71
CA ASP A 39 -1.37 14.46 9.17
C ASP A 39 -1.41 13.16 10.01
N GLN A 40 -1.42 11.97 9.37
CA GLN A 40 -1.39 10.70 10.10
C GLN A 40 0.04 10.26 10.43
N SER A 41 0.23 9.73 11.63
CA SER A 41 1.48 9.10 12.04
C SER A 41 1.72 7.78 11.29
N LYS A 42 2.98 7.41 11.06
CA LYS A 42 3.40 6.16 10.38
C LYS A 42 2.68 4.91 10.88
N VAL A 43 2.50 4.77 12.20
CA VAL A 43 1.81 3.63 12.82
C VAL A 43 0.31 3.62 12.46
N LYS A 44 -0.36 4.78 12.45
CA LYS A 44 -1.78 4.86 12.05
C LYS A 44 -1.97 4.53 10.58
N ARG A 45 -1.09 5.04 9.71
CA ARG A 45 -1.08 4.70 8.28
C ARG A 45 -0.95 3.19 8.09
N GLN A 46 0.03 2.57 8.78
CA GLN A 46 0.21 1.12 8.76
C GLN A 46 -1.01 0.38 9.30
N LEU A 47 -1.59 0.78 10.44
CA LEU A 47 -2.79 0.16 11.01
C LEU A 47 -3.99 0.22 10.07
N TRP A 48 -4.22 1.37 9.43
CA TRP A 48 -5.32 1.56 8.49
C TRP A 48 -5.17 0.66 7.27
N VAL A 49 -3.96 0.62 6.68
CA VAL A 49 -3.65 -0.28 5.57
C VAL A 49 -3.72 -1.74 6.00
N TYR A 50 -3.20 -2.08 7.18
CA TYR A 50 -3.35 -3.41 7.75
C TYR A 50 -4.80 -3.78 7.95
N ALA A 51 -5.71 -2.87 8.32
CA ALA A 51 -7.13 -3.19 8.46
C ALA A 51 -7.75 -3.58 7.11
N LEU A 52 -7.51 -2.77 6.07
CA LEU A 52 -7.96 -3.06 4.70
C LEU A 52 -7.35 -4.36 4.16
N LEU A 53 -6.07 -4.57 4.43
CA LEU A 53 -5.36 -5.77 4.00
C LEU A 53 -5.71 -6.96 4.87
N ASN A 54 -6.08 -6.82 6.14
CA ASN A 54 -6.43 -7.93 7.01
C ASN A 54 -7.65 -8.67 6.47
N GLU A 55 -8.60 -7.95 5.86
CA GLU A 55 -9.69 -8.57 5.10
C GLU A 55 -9.20 -9.47 3.95
N ALA A 56 -8.04 -9.14 3.35
CA ALA A 56 -7.42 -9.94 2.28
C ALA A 56 -6.35 -10.95 2.75
N ILE A 57 -5.67 -10.68 3.88
CA ILE A 57 -4.55 -11.45 4.46
C ILE A 57 -5.05 -12.69 5.23
N VAL A 58 -6.31 -12.69 5.67
CA VAL A 58 -6.97 -13.84 6.36
C VAL A 58 -6.81 -15.19 5.61
N SER A 59 -6.39 -15.16 4.33
CA SER A 59 -6.00 -16.33 3.56
C SER A 59 -4.75 -17.10 4.07
N GLY A 60 -4.00 -16.59 5.07
CA GLY A 60 -3.21 -17.43 5.98
C GLY A 60 -1.83 -17.94 5.53
N GLN A 61 -1.12 -17.28 4.61
CA GLN A 61 0.19 -17.75 4.11
C GLN A 61 1.31 -16.68 4.04
N LEU A 62 1.16 -15.56 4.75
CA LEU A 62 2.07 -14.42 4.62
C LEU A 62 2.98 -14.28 5.85
N HIS A 63 4.24 -14.69 5.71
CA HIS A 63 5.22 -14.65 6.81
C HIS A 63 5.94 -13.30 6.92
N ALA A 64 5.94 -12.47 5.87
CA ALA A 64 6.52 -11.12 5.88
C ALA A 64 5.89 -10.24 4.79
N ILE A 65 5.24 -9.15 5.21
CA ILE A 65 4.60 -8.15 4.34
C ILE A 65 5.26 -6.81 4.62
N HIS A 66 5.71 -6.15 3.56
CA HIS A 66 6.21 -4.78 3.59
C HIS A 66 5.10 -3.84 3.13
N LEU A 67 4.76 -2.88 3.98
CA LEU A 67 3.76 -1.85 3.71
C LEU A 67 4.43 -0.51 3.56
N ASN A 68 4.25 0.08 2.38
CA ASN A 68 4.70 1.41 2.05
C ASN A 68 3.48 2.31 1.89
N THR A 69 3.34 3.28 2.79
CA THR A 69 2.21 4.22 2.80
C THR A 69 2.71 5.62 2.54
N TRP A 70 2.32 6.19 1.41
CA TRP A 70 2.78 7.50 0.96
C TRP A 70 1.59 8.44 0.76
N THR A 71 1.77 9.71 1.09
CA THR A 71 0.86 10.75 0.60
C THR A 71 1.09 11.00 -0.90
N ILE A 72 0.12 11.61 -1.58
CA ILE A 72 0.29 11.97 -3.00
C ILE A 72 1.53 12.86 -3.18
N SER A 73 1.75 13.81 -2.28
CA SER A 73 2.93 14.68 -2.30
C SER A 73 4.24 13.92 -2.10
N GLU A 74 4.29 12.97 -1.15
CA GLU A 74 5.48 12.13 -0.96
C GLU A 74 5.76 11.26 -2.18
N TRP A 75 4.72 10.66 -2.76
CA TRP A 75 4.84 9.83 -3.95
C TRP A 75 5.32 10.64 -5.16
N HIS A 76 4.79 11.84 -5.37
CA HIS A 76 5.22 12.73 -6.42
C HIS A 76 6.71 13.09 -6.27
N ASN A 77 7.14 13.45 -5.05
CA ASN A 77 8.55 13.75 -4.77
C ASN A 77 9.48 12.56 -5.07
N ILE A 78 9.08 11.35 -4.71
CA ILE A 78 9.86 10.12 -4.99
C ILE A 78 9.98 9.89 -6.51
N LEU A 79 8.89 10.08 -7.27
CA LEU A 79 8.91 9.91 -8.73
C LEU A 79 9.81 10.95 -9.42
N GLU A 80 9.77 12.20 -8.95
CA GLU A 80 10.63 13.27 -9.46
C GLU A 80 12.12 12.99 -9.16
N GLU A 81 12.44 12.51 -7.96
CA GLU A 81 13.82 12.19 -7.57
C GLU A 81 14.41 11.02 -8.39
N ASN A 82 13.60 10.02 -8.74
CA ASN A 82 14.03 8.88 -9.55
C ASN A 82 14.20 9.19 -11.05
N GLN A 83 13.70 10.33 -11.55
CA GLN A 83 13.86 10.75 -12.95
C GLN A 83 15.12 11.60 -13.21
N LEU A 84 15.84 12.01 -12.16
CA LEU A 84 17.03 12.87 -12.25
C LEU A 84 18.37 12.11 -12.13
N GLY A 85 18.34 10.77 -12.15
CA GLY A 85 19.51 9.89 -12.06
C GLY A 85 20.05 9.41 -13.40
#